data_AF-A0A949I0I2-F1
#
_entry.id   AF-A0A949I0I2-F1
#
_cell.length_a   1.000
_cell.length_b   1.000
_cell.length_c   1.000
_cell.angle_alpha   90.00
_cell.angle_beta   90.00
_cell.angle_gamma   90.00
#
_symmetry.space_group_name_H-M   'P 1'
#
loop_
_entity.id
_entity.type
_entity.pdbx_description
1 polymer ?
#
loop_
_entity_poly.entity_id
_entity_poly.type
_entity_poly.pdbx_seq_one_letter_code
_entity_poly.pdbx_strand_id
1 'polypeptide(L)' 'MSSWSQKRKSIYFLIFAAFLFSFIILPAYFIFYKAPTCFDGKQNGDEKGVDCGGSCVNLCRSQYLEPNIIWSRVIEV' A
#
# COMPACT_ATOMS: atom_id res chain seq x y z
N MET A 1 -16.74 34.51 27.45
CA MET A 1 -17.95 33.71 27.14
C MET A 1 -18.29 33.90 25.67
N SER A 2 -18.06 32.91 24.83
CA SER A 2 -18.37 33.02 23.39
C SER A 2 -19.87 33.15 23.19
N SER A 3 -20.28 34.20 22.45
CA SER A 3 -21.69 34.54 22.23
C SER A 3 -22.42 33.38 21.53
N TRP A 4 -23.68 33.17 21.89
CA TRP A 4 -24.52 32.08 21.36
C TRP A 4 -24.67 32.12 19.83
N SER A 5 -24.60 33.31 19.23
CA SER A 5 -24.63 33.52 17.77
C SER A 5 -23.32 33.11 17.08
N GLN A 6 -22.16 33.33 17.71
CA GLN A 6 -20.86 32.89 17.19
C GLN A 6 -20.73 31.36 17.19
N LYS A 7 -21.24 30.69 18.22
CA LYS A 7 -21.22 29.22 18.31
C LYS A 7 -22.02 28.54 17.18
N ARG A 8 -23.17 29.11 16.79
CA ARG A 8 -23.99 28.57 15.70
C ARG A 8 -23.33 28.74 14.34
N LYS A 9 -22.76 29.93 14.09
CA LYS A 9 -22.03 30.22 12.84
C LYS A 9 -20.76 29.36 12.71
N SER A 10 -20.04 29.10 13.80
CA SER A 10 -18.88 28.20 13.77
C SER A 10 -19.28 26.75 13.52
N ILE A 11 -20.42 26.29 14.06
CA ILE A 11 -20.92 24.93 13.81
C ILE A 11 -21.24 24.73 12.33
N TYR A 12 -21.96 25.66 11.68
CA TYR A 12 -22.26 25.53 10.25
C TYR A 12 -21.00 25.57 9.38
N PHE A 13 -20.05 26.45 9.72
CA PHE A 13 -18.76 26.51 9.03
C PHE A 13 -17.97 25.20 9.16
N LEU A 14 -17.93 24.61 10.37
CA LEU A 14 -17.26 23.33 10.61
C LEU A 14 -17.93 22.17 9.86
N ILE A 15 -19.27 22.12 9.82
CA ILE A 15 -20.01 21.10 9.07
C ILE A 15 -19.71 21.22 7.57
N PHE A 16 -19.76 22.44 7.03
CA PHE A 16 -19.45 22.68 5.62
C PHE A 16 -18.01 22.33 5.27
N ALA A 17 -17.05 22.73 6.12
CA ALA A 17 -15.64 22.39 5.94
C ALA A 17 -15.43 20.86 6.00
N ALA A 18 -16.06 20.15 6.93
CA ALA A 18 -15.98 18.70 7.03
C ALA A 18 -16.60 18.00 5.81
N PHE A 19 -17.71 18.51 5.28
CA PHE A 19 -18.33 18.00 4.07
C PHE A 19 -17.43 18.17 2.85
N LEU A 20 -16.82 19.35 2.69
CA LEU A 20 -15.83 19.59 1.64
C LEU A 20 -14.61 18.68 1.78
N PHE A 21 -14.10 18.51 3.00
CA PHE A 21 -12.97 17.63 3.26
C PHE A 21 -13.30 16.17 2.95
N SER A 22 -14.49 15.70 3.32
CA SER A 22 -15.00 14.37 2.97
C SER A 22 -15.12 14.19 1.46
N PHE A 23 -15.67 15.18 0.75
CA PHE A 23 -15.78 15.16 -0.71
C PHE A 23 -14.43 15.22 -1.45
N ILE A 24 -13.36 15.63 -0.79
CA ILE A 24 -12.01 15.60 -1.36
C ILE A 24 -11.32 14.28 -0.98
N ILE A 25 -11.40 13.88 0.29
CA ILE A 25 -10.73 12.68 0.80
C ILE A 25 -11.33 11.40 0.25
N LEU A 26 -12.66 11.28 0.18
CA LEU A 26 -13.31 10.06 -0.33
C LEU A 26 -12.89 9.75 -1.78
N PRO A 27 -13.03 10.65 -2.77
CA PRO A 27 -12.59 10.36 -4.13
C PRO A 27 -11.07 10.27 -4.23
N ALA A 28 -10.30 11.06 -3.47
CA ALA A 28 -8.85 10.89 -3.44
C ALA A 28 -8.46 9.48 -2.98
N TYR A 29 -9.09 8.97 -1.92
CA TYR A 29 -8.87 7.62 -1.44
C TYR A 29 -9.17 6.58 -2.52
N PHE A 30 -10.30 6.70 -3.21
CA PHE A 30 -10.64 5.77 -4.31
C PHE A 30 -9.70 5.86 -5.51
N ILE A 31 -9.15 7.03 -5.82
CA ILE A 31 -8.22 7.22 -6.96
C ILE A 31 -6.80 6.73 -6.61
N PHE A 32 -6.36 6.93 -5.38
CA PHE A 32 -4.99 6.60 -4.94
C PHE A 32 -4.85 5.18 -4.42
N TYR A 33 -5.95 4.51 -4.04
CA TYR A 33 -5.90 3.12 -3.62
C TYR A 33 -5.58 2.22 -4.82
N LYS A 34 -4.41 1.57 -4.77
CA LYS A 34 -4.01 0.50 -5.69
C LYS A 34 -3.96 -0.80 -4.91
N ALA A 35 -4.57 -1.84 -5.46
CA ALA A 35 -4.46 -3.18 -4.90
C ALA A 35 -3.00 -3.65 -4.97
N PRO A 36 -2.52 -4.40 -3.97
CA PRO A 36 -1.17 -4.97 -3.98
C PRO A 36 -1.02 -5.95 -5.14
N THR A 37 0.12 -5.93 -5.83
CA THR A 37 0.41 -6.82 -6.96
C THR A 37 1.87 -7.25 -6.97
N CYS A 38 2.12 -8.52 -7.30
CA CYS A 38 3.44 -9.15 -7.27
C CYS A 38 4.39 -8.76 -8.41
N PHE A 39 4.18 -7.60 -9.03
CA PHE A 39 4.94 -7.14 -10.20
C PHE A 39 4.86 -5.61 -10.37
N ASP A 40 4.55 -4.87 -9.31
CA ASP A 40 4.47 -3.40 -9.33
C ASP A 40 5.74 -2.71 -8.83
N GLY A 41 6.75 -3.48 -8.44
CA GLY A 41 8.04 -2.98 -7.98
C GLY A 41 7.98 -2.38 -6.57
N LYS A 42 6.91 -2.63 -5.80
CA LYS A 42 6.75 -2.10 -4.45
C LYS A 42 6.40 -3.20 -3.48
N GLN A 43 7.11 -3.23 -2.35
CA GLN A 43 6.72 -4.09 -1.25
C GLN A 43 5.44 -3.58 -0.59
N ASN A 44 4.33 -4.25 -0.88
CA ASN A 44 3.00 -3.91 -0.35
C ASN A 44 2.22 -5.18 0.05
N GLY A 45 1.04 -4.99 0.68
CA GLY A 45 0.20 -6.11 1.09
C GLY A 45 0.92 -7.07 2.07
N ASP A 46 1.00 -8.33 1.68
CA ASP A 46 1.58 -9.43 2.45
C ASP A 46 2.93 -9.94 1.88
N GLU A 47 3.52 -9.20 0.96
CA GLU A 47 4.84 -9.51 0.38
C GLU A 47 5.97 -9.49 1.42
N LYS A 48 6.89 -10.45 1.32
CA LYS A 48 8.05 -10.55 2.22
C LYS A 48 9.26 -9.75 1.71
N GLY A 49 9.25 -9.38 0.44
CA GLY A 49 10.18 -8.47 -0.22
C GLY A 49 9.50 -7.84 -1.43
N VAL A 50 10.22 -7.00 -2.18
CA VAL A 50 9.63 -6.35 -3.36
C VAL A 50 9.21 -7.40 -4.39
N ASP A 51 7.91 -7.48 -4.70
CA ASP A 51 7.32 -8.41 -5.67
C ASP A 51 7.62 -9.90 -5.36
N CYS A 52 7.84 -10.26 -4.08
CA CYS A 52 8.18 -11.62 -3.70
C CYS A 52 7.71 -12.04 -2.30
N GLY A 53 7.46 -13.35 -2.16
CA GLY A 53 7.02 -13.99 -0.92
C GLY A 53 5.58 -13.62 -0.52
N GLY A 54 5.10 -14.20 0.58
CA GLY A 54 3.72 -13.99 1.03
C GLY A 54 2.72 -14.70 0.13
N SER A 55 1.74 -13.96 -0.39
CA SER A 55 0.79 -14.38 -1.42
C SER A 55 1.40 -14.50 -2.82
N CYS A 56 2.58 -13.94 -3.07
CA CYS A 56 3.24 -14.00 -4.37
C CYS A 56 3.83 -15.38 -4.65
N VAL A 57 3.67 -15.83 -5.90
CA VAL A 57 4.18 -17.13 -6.38
C VAL A 57 5.71 -17.18 -6.34
N ASN A 58 6.36 -16.05 -6.59
CA ASN A 58 7.82 -15.94 -6.55
C ASN A 58 8.29 -15.87 -5.10
N LEU A 59 9.20 -16.76 -4.69
CA LEU A 59 9.84 -16.68 -3.38
C LEU A 59 10.95 -15.61 -3.41
N CYS A 60 11.18 -14.96 -2.27
CA CYS A 60 12.29 -14.02 -2.16
C CYS A 60 13.63 -14.75 -2.09
N ARG A 61 14.72 -14.12 -2.55
CA ARG A 61 16.07 -14.70 -2.51
C ARG A 61 16.45 -15.27 -1.12
N SER A 62 16.01 -14.61 -0.06
CA SER A 62 16.26 -15.01 1.33
C SER A 62 15.53 -16.29 1.77
N GLN A 63 14.56 -16.79 1.00
CA GLN A 63 13.75 -17.96 1.35
C GLN A 63 14.23 -19.24 0.67
N TYR A 64 15.16 -19.18 -0.28
CA TYR A 64 15.72 -20.36 -0.90
C TYR A 64 16.92 -20.85 -0.09
N LEU A 65 16.96 -22.15 0.17
CA LEU A 65 18.20 -22.82 0.56
C LEU A 65 19.10 -22.87 -0.67
N GLU A 66 20.39 -22.61 -0.50
CA GLU A 66 21.35 -22.74 -1.59
C GLU A 66 21.30 -24.17 -2.14
N PRO A 67 21.22 -24.34 -3.48
CA PRO A 67 21.19 -25.67 -4.06
C PRO A 67 22.54 -26.35 -3.80
N ASN A 68 22.52 -27.56 -3.24
CA ASN A 68 23.70 -28.38 -3.14
C ASN A 68 24.01 -28.98 -4.53
N ILE A 69 25.04 -28.46 -5.18
CA ILE A 69 25.48 -28.92 -6.50
C ILE A 69 26.32 -30.19 -6.32
N ILE A 70 25.68 -31.35 -6.40
CA ILE A 70 26.35 -32.65 -6.23
C ILE A 70 27.17 -33.02 -7.48
N TRP A 71 26.76 -32.54 -8.65
CA TRP A 71 27.48 -32.77 -9.90
C TRP A 71 27.20 -31.64 -10.90
N SER A 72 28.24 -31.16 -11.57
CA SER A 72 28.15 -30.25 -12.71
C SER A 72 29.07 -30.77 -13.82
N ARG A 73 28.59 -30.79 -15.08
CA ARG A 73 29.44 -31.12 -16.23
C ARG A 73 30.20 -29.88 -16.68
N VAL A 74 31.51 -30.02 -16.90
CA VAL A 74 32.39 -28.93 -17.37
C VAL A 74 32.74 -29.15 -18.85
N ILE A 75 31.82 -29.66 -19.65
CA ILE A 75 32.10 -29.95 -21.07
C ILE A 75 31.68 -28.76 -21.89
N GLU A 76 32.66 -27.96 -22.32
CA GLU A 76 32.53 -27.10 -23.49
C GLU A 76 32.51 -28.02 -24.73
N VAL A 77 31.41 -27.96 -25.49
CA VAL A 77 31.28 -28.64 -26.79
C VAL A 77 31.66 -27.65 -27.87
#